data_AF-A0A2P7NXK3-F1
#
_entry.id   AF-A0A2P7NXK3-F1
#
_cell.length_a   1.000
_cell.length_b   1.000
_cell.length_c   1.000
_cell.angle_alpha   90.00
_cell.angle_beta   90.00
_cell.angle_gamma   90.00
#
_symmetry.space_group_name_H-M   'P 1'
#
loop_
_entity.id
_entity.type
_entity.pdbx_description
1 polymer ?
#
loop_
_entity_poly.entity_id
_entity_poly.type
_entity_poly.pdbx_seq_one_letter_code
_entity_poly.pdbx_strand_id
1 'polypeptide(L)'
;MKAISPHMHGYLDFVTVILFLLAPTLLGLDQLPAFLAYGLAVVHLIVTLASDFPFGVIKIIPFTVHGWIERIVGPTLIVVPFVLGFSSDETARNFYMAVGVVIIVIGVLTDYKGQAKT
;
A
#
# COMPACT_ATOMS: atom_id res chain seq x y z
N MET A 1 -6.34 -20.26 -9.97
CA MET A 1 -6.64 -18.90 -10.46
C MET A 1 -6.46 -17.95 -9.29
N LYS A 2 -5.82 -16.80 -9.49
CA LYS A 2 -5.74 -15.75 -8.46
C LYS A 2 -7.05 -14.98 -8.43
N ALA A 3 -7.44 -14.46 -7.27
CA ALA A 3 -8.77 -13.86 -7.06
C ALA A 3 -8.82 -12.40 -7.52
N ILE A 4 -7.70 -11.68 -7.44
CA ILE A 4 -7.60 -10.26 -7.81
C ILE A 4 -6.82 -10.16 -9.12
N SER A 5 -7.46 -9.59 -10.15
CA SER A 5 -6.80 -9.30 -11.43
C SER A 5 -5.91 -8.05 -11.32
N PRO A 6 -4.94 -7.85 -12.23
CA PRO A 6 -4.14 -6.63 -12.27
C PRO A 6 -4.97 -5.34 -12.32
N HIS A 7 -6.14 -5.39 -12.96
CA HIS A 7 -7.03 -4.24 -13.06
C HIS A 7 -7.76 -3.96 -11.73
N MET A 8 -8.18 -5.00 -11.02
CA MET A 8 -8.76 -4.82 -9.68
C MET A 8 -7.70 -4.31 -8.69
N HIS A 9 -6.49 -4.85 -8.76
CA HIS A 9 -5.38 -4.40 -7.93
C HIS A 9 -5.08 -2.91 -8.09
N GLY A 10 -5.06 -2.40 -9.33
CA GLY A 10 -4.84 -0.97 -9.56
C GLY A 10 -5.89 -0.05 -8.93
N TYR A 11 -7.15 -0.47 -8.85
CA TYR A 11 -8.14 0.30 -8.08
C TYR A 11 -7.80 0.31 -6.57
N LEU A 12 -7.36 -0.83 -6.04
CA LEU A 12 -6.97 -0.95 -4.63
C LEU A 12 -5.72 -0.12 -4.31
N ASP A 13 -4.79 0.04 -5.25
CA ASP A 13 -3.66 0.95 -5.12
C ASP A 13 -4.10 2.39 -4.92
N PHE A 14 -4.96 2.90 -5.79
CA PHE A 14 -5.46 4.27 -5.67
C PHE A 14 -6.28 4.48 -4.39
N VAL A 15 -7.08 3.49 -3.98
CA VAL A 15 -7.79 3.52 -2.70
C VAL A 15 -6.79 3.60 -1.54
N THR A 16 -5.71 2.81 -1.58
CA THR A 16 -4.66 2.81 -0.55
C THR A 16 -3.95 4.16 -0.48
N VAL A 17 -3.63 4.77 -1.63
CA VAL A 17 -3.04 6.12 -1.70
C VAL A 17 -3.96 7.16 -1.06
N ILE A 18 -5.25 7.16 -1.43
CA ILE A 18 -6.24 8.10 -0.87
C ILE A 18 -6.39 7.88 0.64
N LEU A 19 -6.45 6.62 1.07
CA LEU A 19 -6.55 6.25 2.48
C LEU A 19 -5.37 6.78 3.29
N PHE A 20 -4.13 6.60 2.82
CA PHE A 20 -2.95 7.16 3.48
C PHE A 20 -2.93 8.69 3.46
N LEU A 21 -3.32 9.31 2.34
CA LEU A 21 -3.36 10.77 2.19
C LEU A 21 -4.35 11.41 3.17
N LEU A 22 -5.52 10.80 3.36
CA LEU A 22 -6.58 11.35 4.20
C LEU A 22 -6.51 10.90 5.66
N ALA A 23 -5.79 9.81 5.98
CA ALA A 23 -5.71 9.26 7.33
C ALA A 23 -5.30 10.27 8.41
N PRO A 24 -4.31 11.16 8.20
CA PRO A 24 -3.96 12.15 9.22
C PRO A 24 -5.12 13.06 9.60
N THR A 25 -5.89 13.55 8.62
CA THR A 25 -7.04 14.40 8.87
C THR A 25 -8.22 13.63 9.45
N LEU A 26 -8.52 12.44 8.92
CA LEU A 26 -9.71 11.67 9.30
C LEU A 26 -9.57 10.96 10.64
N LEU A 27 -8.35 10.55 11.00
CA LEU A 27 -8.06 9.78 12.20
C LEU A 27 -7.33 10.60 13.26
N GLY A 28 -7.00 11.87 12.97
CA GLY A 28 -6.25 12.73 13.88
C GLY A 28 -4.81 12.29 14.09
N LEU A 29 -4.18 11.66 13.08
CA LEU A 29 -2.76 11.32 13.18
C LEU A 29 -1.94 12.60 13.17
N ASP A 30 -0.98 12.71 14.09
CA ASP A 30 -0.07 13.84 14.19
C ASP A 30 1.38 13.39 14.02
N GLN A 31 2.29 14.37 13.94
CA GLN A 31 3.73 14.17 14.00
C GLN A 31 4.24 13.00 13.12
N LEU A 32 4.95 12.04 13.69
CA LEU A 32 5.59 10.94 12.97
C LEU A 32 4.57 10.04 12.24
N PRO A 33 3.49 9.53 12.88
CA PRO A 33 2.41 8.83 12.18
C PRO A 33 1.84 9.59 10.98
N ALA A 34 1.67 10.91 11.07
CA ALA A 34 1.17 11.71 9.95
C ALA A 34 2.20 11.79 8.81
N PHE A 35 3.46 12.09 9.12
CA PHE A 35 4.53 12.16 8.10
C PHE A 35 4.73 10.83 7.37
N LEU A 36 4.66 9.71 8.09
CA LEU A 36 4.73 8.38 7.50
C LEU A 36 3.56 8.13 6.54
N ALA A 37 2.34 8.53 6.90
CA ALA A 37 1.16 8.31 6.07
C ALA A 37 1.27 9.12 4.77
N TYR A 38 1.64 10.39 4.85
CA TYR A 38 1.89 11.20 3.64
C TYR A 38 3.02 10.64 2.78
N GLY A 39 4.12 10.23 3.39
CA GLY A 39 5.23 9.60 2.68
C GLY A 39 4.82 8.33 1.95
N LEU A 40 4.05 7.46 2.61
CA LEU A 40 3.52 6.23 2.03
C LEU A 40 2.54 6.52 0.89
N ALA A 41 1.65 7.52 1.03
CA ALA A 41 0.76 7.92 -0.06
C ALA A 41 1.54 8.32 -1.33
N VAL A 42 2.58 9.14 -1.16
CA VAL A 42 3.43 9.59 -2.28
C VAL A 42 4.21 8.43 -2.89
N VAL A 43 4.90 7.64 -2.06
CA VAL A 43 5.73 6.52 -2.54
C VAL A 43 4.87 5.44 -3.21
N HIS A 44 3.73 5.08 -2.63
CA HIS A 44 2.81 4.10 -3.20
C HIS A 44 2.30 4.58 -4.57
N LEU A 45 1.88 5.85 -4.68
CA LEU A 45 1.45 6.42 -5.96
C LEU A 45 2.56 6.38 -7.02
N ILE A 46 3.81 6.72 -6.64
CA ILE A 46 4.95 6.64 -7.55
C ILE A 46 5.15 5.21 -8.03
N VAL A 47 5.14 4.23 -7.13
CA VAL A 47 5.30 2.81 -7.48
C VAL A 47 4.18 2.36 -8.41
N THR A 48 2.91 2.69 -8.09
CA THR A 48 1.75 2.38 -8.92
C THR A 48 1.89 2.96 -10.33
N LEU A 49 2.17 4.25 -10.49
CA LEU A 49 2.30 4.89 -11.79
C LEU A 49 3.55 4.43 -12.58
N ALA A 50 4.60 3.99 -11.87
CA ALA A 50 5.80 3.44 -12.48
C ALA A 50 5.67 1.93 -12.81
N SER A 51 4.65 1.23 -12.33
CA SER A 51 4.49 -0.21 -12.50
C SER A 51 3.98 -0.60 -13.88
N ASP A 52 4.46 -1.72 -14.42
CA ASP A 52 4.06 -2.28 -15.72
C ASP A 52 2.78 -3.12 -15.58
N PHE A 53 1.65 -2.44 -15.44
CA PHE A 53 0.31 -3.01 -15.29
C PHE A 53 -0.76 -2.05 -15.87
N PRO A 54 -2.07 -2.37 -15.86
CA PRO A 54 -3.10 -1.57 -16.55
C PRO A 54 -3.08 -0.05 -16.27
N PHE A 55 -2.83 0.35 -15.02
CA PHE A 55 -2.83 1.76 -14.60
C PHE A 55 -1.43 2.40 -14.57
N GLY A 56 -0.42 1.66 -15.04
CA GLY A 56 0.94 2.16 -15.16
C GLY A 56 1.06 3.23 -16.24
N VAL A 57 1.72 4.33 -15.91
CA VAL A 57 2.01 5.42 -16.85
C VAL A 57 3.39 5.27 -17.46
N ILE A 58 4.43 5.10 -16.61
CA ILE A 58 5.83 5.03 -17.06
C ILE A 58 6.27 3.58 -17.33
N LYS A 59 5.69 2.60 -16.59
CA LYS A 59 5.88 1.16 -16.81
C LYS A 59 7.34 0.68 -16.79
N ILE A 60 8.12 1.15 -15.82
CA ILE A 60 9.53 0.77 -15.61
C ILE A 60 9.72 -0.25 -14.49
N ILE A 61 8.74 -0.42 -13.59
CA ILE A 61 8.78 -1.42 -12.52
C ILE A 61 7.95 -2.63 -12.97
N PRO A 62 8.54 -3.82 -13.21
CA PRO A 62 7.75 -4.99 -13.55
C PRO A 62 6.70 -5.27 -12.47
N PHE A 63 5.46 -5.62 -12.84
CA PHE A 63 4.40 -5.82 -11.84
C PHE A 63 4.69 -6.95 -10.84
N THR A 64 5.52 -7.92 -11.22
CA THR A 64 6.05 -8.92 -10.28
C THR A 64 6.95 -8.32 -9.21
N VAL A 65 7.72 -7.28 -9.53
CA VAL A 65 8.56 -6.52 -8.59
C VAL A 65 7.70 -5.63 -7.70
N HIS A 66 6.66 -4.98 -8.24
CA HIS A 66 5.64 -4.31 -7.42
C HIS A 66 5.12 -5.26 -6.33
N GLY A 67 4.69 -6.46 -6.71
CA GLY A 67 4.19 -7.43 -5.75
C GLY A 67 5.23 -7.88 -4.71
N TRP A 68 6.54 -7.78 -5.00
CA TRP A 68 7.59 -7.98 -4.00
C TRP A 68 7.73 -6.82 -3.03
N ILE A 69 7.58 -5.58 -3.51
CA ILE A 69 7.53 -4.38 -2.66
C ILE A 69 6.42 -4.53 -1.63
N GLU A 70 5.21 -4.90 -2.05
CA GLU A 70 4.07 -5.06 -1.14
C GLU A 70 4.27 -6.17 -0.10
N ARG A 71 4.93 -7.28 -0.48
CA ARG A 71 5.30 -8.36 0.46
C ARG A 71 6.24 -7.89 1.58
N ILE A 72 6.98 -6.81 1.35
CA ILE A 72 7.83 -6.18 2.36
C ILE A 72 7.05 -5.10 3.11
N VAL A 73 6.32 -4.24 2.39
CA VAL A 73 5.57 -3.11 2.97
C VAL A 73 4.50 -3.59 3.95
N GLY A 74 3.70 -4.59 3.59
CA GLY A 74 2.62 -5.10 4.46
C GLY A 74 3.10 -5.49 5.87
N PRO A 75 4.07 -6.42 5.99
CA PRO A 75 4.67 -6.76 7.29
C PRO A 75 5.36 -5.56 7.97
N THR A 76 6.01 -4.70 7.20
CA THR A 76 6.68 -3.50 7.75
C THR A 76 5.67 -2.58 8.44
N LEU A 77 4.49 -2.36 7.86
CA LEU A 77 3.43 -1.53 8.45
C LEU A 77 2.87 -2.12 9.76
N ILE A 78 2.89 -3.44 9.92
CA ILE A 78 2.48 -4.07 11.18
C ILE A 78 3.50 -3.79 12.28
N VAL A 79 4.79 -3.78 11.93
CA VAL A 79 5.91 -3.67 12.89
C VAL A 79 6.28 -2.20 13.18
N VAL A 80 6.02 -1.28 12.25
CA VAL A 80 6.48 0.11 12.33
C VAL A 80 6.04 0.87 13.60
N PRO A 81 4.83 0.68 14.17
CA PRO A 81 4.44 1.41 15.38
C PRO A 81 5.33 1.08 16.58
N PHE A 82 5.80 -0.17 16.66
CA PHE A 82 6.65 -0.65 17.75
C PHE A 82 8.10 -0.21 17.58
N VAL A 83 8.62 -0.27 16.34
CA VAL A 83 10.01 0.10 16.05
C VAL A 83 10.22 1.61 16.12
N LEU A 84 9.25 2.39 15.67
CA LEU A 84 9.34 3.86 15.66
C LEU A 84 8.71 4.52 16.90
N GLY A 85 8.26 3.73 17.88
CA GLY A 85 7.90 4.23 19.22
C GLY A 85 6.54 4.93 19.33
N PHE A 86 5.62 4.75 18.37
CA PHE A 86 4.27 5.31 18.43
C PHE A 86 3.19 4.25 18.75
N SER A 87 3.58 3.08 19.26
CA SER A 87 2.65 1.99 19.62
C SER A 87 1.69 2.32 20.78
N SER A 88 1.97 3.36 21.57
CA SER A 88 1.06 3.84 22.62
C SER A 88 -0.12 4.67 22.08
N ASP A 89 0.02 5.23 20.88
CA ASP A 89 -1.11 5.81 20.15
C ASP A 89 -1.90 4.66 19.52
N GLU A 90 -3.04 4.31 20.12
CA GLU A 90 -3.86 3.19 19.67
C GLU A 90 -4.44 3.42 18.28
N THR A 91 -4.81 4.65 17.95
CA THR A 91 -5.39 4.99 16.64
C THR A 91 -4.35 4.82 15.54
N ALA A 92 -3.16 5.40 15.72
CA ALA A 92 -2.06 5.24 14.78
C ALA A 92 -1.64 3.77 14.67
N ARG A 93 -1.37 3.11 15.80
CA ARG A 93 -0.95 1.70 15.82
C ARG A 93 -1.95 0.82 15.06
N ASN A 94 -3.23 0.92 15.38
CA ASN A 94 -4.26 0.06 14.79
C ASN A 94 -4.44 0.38 13.29
N PHE A 95 -4.36 1.65 12.88
CA PHE A 95 -4.40 2.05 11.48
C PHE A 95 -3.28 1.38 10.67
N TYR A 96 -2.03 1.54 11.10
CA TYR A 96 -0.87 0.97 10.41
C TYR A 96 -0.91 -0.56 10.35
N MET A 97 -1.28 -1.21 11.46
CA MET A 97 -1.42 -2.67 11.50
C MET A 97 -2.54 -3.16 10.59
N ALA A 98 -3.71 -2.51 10.60
CA ALA A 98 -4.85 -2.89 9.77
C ALA A 98 -4.53 -2.75 8.27
N VAL A 99 -3.95 -1.63 7.85
CA VAL A 99 -3.54 -1.43 6.45
C VAL A 99 -2.46 -2.43 6.05
N GLY A 100 -1.50 -2.72 6.93
CA GLY A 100 -0.48 -3.75 6.70
C GLY A 100 -1.09 -5.13 6.43
N VAL A 101 -2.07 -5.55 7.24
CA VAL A 101 -2.81 -6.81 7.03
C VAL A 101 -3.57 -6.80 5.70
N VAL A 102 -4.27 -5.70 5.39
CA VAL A 102 -5.02 -5.55 4.14
C VAL A 102 -4.11 -5.68 2.92
N ILE A 103 -2.95 -5.01 2.92
CA ILE A 103 -1.96 -5.11 1.83
C ILE A 103 -1.45 -6.54 1.67
N ILE A 104 -1.16 -7.26 2.78
CA ILE A 104 -0.75 -8.67 2.71
C ILE A 104 -1.85 -9.51 2.04
N VAL A 105 -3.11 -9.34 2.45
CA VAL A 105 -4.23 -10.10 1.88
C VAL A 105 -4.38 -9.81 0.38
N ILE A 106 -4.38 -8.53 -0.01
CA ILE A 106 -4.44 -8.13 -1.41
C ILE A 106 -3.29 -8.75 -2.20
N GLY A 107 -2.07 -8.68 -1.68
CA GLY A 107 -0.89 -9.20 -2.38
C GLY A 107 -0.85 -10.73 -2.49
N VAL A 108 -1.40 -11.46 -1.52
CA VAL A 108 -1.55 -12.92 -1.65
C VAL A 108 -2.56 -13.27 -2.74
N LEU A 109 -3.63 -12.50 -2.86
CA LEU A 109 -4.75 -12.76 -3.77
C LEU A 109 -4.53 -12.25 -5.19
N THR A 110 -3.57 -11.35 -5.40
CA THR A 110 -3.28 -10.69 -6.70
C THR A 110 -2.53 -11.59 -7.68
N ASP A 111 -2.94 -11.51 -8.95
CA ASP A 111 -2.23 -12.10 -10.09
C ASP A 111 -1.17 -11.16 -10.67
N TYR A 112 0.04 -11.17 -10.12
CA TYR A 112 1.15 -10.35 -10.64
C TYR A 112 1.76 -10.86 -11.96
N LYS A 113 1.34 -12.04 -12.44
CA LYS A 113 1.79 -12.60 -13.72
C LYS A 113 0.73 -12.43 -14.82
N GLY A 114 -0.50 -12.06 -14.43
CA GLY A 114 -1.58 -11.85 -15.37
C GLY A 114 -1.27 -10.66 -16.29
N GLN A 115 -1.45 -10.85 -17.59
CA GLN A 115 -1.48 -9.74 -18.53
C GLN A 115 -2.79 -8.95 -18.34
N ALA A 116 -2.71 -7.63 -18.46
CA ALA A 116 -3.89 -6.81 -18.67
C ALA A 116 -4.61 -7.35 -19.92
N LYS A 117 -5.81 -7.90 -19.77
CA LYS A 117 -6.69 -8.09 -20.92
C LYS A 117 -7.04 -6.69 -21.40
N THR A 118 -6.44 -6.27 -22.50
CA THR A 118 -6.71 -5.01 -23.21
C THR A 118 -8.15 -4.97 -23.66
#